data_AF-A0A962UCT4-F1
#
_entry.id   AF-A0A962UCT4-F1
#
_cell.length_a   1.000
_cell.length_b   1.000
_cell.length_c   1.000
_cell.angle_alpha   90.00
_cell.angle_beta   90.00
_cell.angle_gamma   90.00
#
_symmetry.space_group_name_H-M   'P 1'
#
loop_
_entity.id
_entity.type
_entity.pdbx_description
1 polymer ?
#
loop_
_entity_poly.entity_id
_entity_poly.type
_entity_poly.pdbx_seq_one_letter_code
_entity_poly.pdbx_strand_id
1 'polypeptide(L)'
;MNQVGNNFFKVGFEHFKNIFSFNLFLIISAVLILYLKAPNIIIFPRFWAEEGAVHFKFAHENNLIDSMLFVYWRSGYYNLFTNLATEIASTISLTYAPFVTTGFAFVVQLIPYIILLTGNSYLFDKEYKKIFGFLVLAFLPSMTGEIWLNTINSQIWFGLIGLFLLFENFEKMSNKRKYFYRLLFFTGGLTGLYLLVFYPFFVVKAILEKNKEIIICCFILTITLCIQLYVFYSAIDSNLLNEKRFSNIGIQSILFVFSTNLLFQ
;
A
#
# COMPACT_ATOMS: atom_id res chain seq x y z
N MET A 1 -4.04 43.18 -38.68
CA MET A 1 -3.65 43.34 -37.25
C MET A 1 -4.21 42.27 -36.30
N ASN A 2 -4.94 41.23 -36.74
CA ASN A 2 -5.57 40.24 -35.84
C ASN A 2 -4.92 38.82 -35.81
N GLN A 3 -3.72 38.62 -36.37
CA GLN A 3 -3.07 37.30 -36.35
C GLN A 3 -1.94 37.16 -35.30
N VAL A 4 -1.44 38.26 -34.74
CA VAL A 4 -0.30 38.23 -33.80
C VAL A 4 -0.76 37.93 -32.36
N GLY A 5 -1.98 38.35 -31.98
CA GLY A 5 -2.53 38.10 -30.64
C GLY A 5 -2.95 36.65 -30.36
N ASN A 6 -3.34 35.89 -31.39
CA ASN A 6 -3.76 34.49 -31.22
C ASN A 6 -2.59 33.50 -31.07
N ASN A 7 -1.39 33.84 -31.53
CA ASN A 7 -0.21 33.00 -31.34
C ASN A 7 0.42 33.17 -29.96
N PHE A 8 0.34 34.36 -29.35
CA PHE A 8 0.94 34.58 -28.02
C PHE A 8 0.20 33.81 -26.91
N PHE A 9 -1.14 33.74 -26.97
CA PHE A 9 -1.93 32.94 -26.03
C PHE A 9 -1.76 31.42 -26.23
N LYS A 10 -1.60 30.95 -27.48
CA LYS A 10 -1.35 29.53 -27.78
C LYS A 10 0.03 29.08 -27.32
N VAL A 11 1.05 29.92 -27.52
CA VAL A 11 2.42 29.65 -27.06
C VAL A 11 2.50 29.66 -25.54
N GLY A 12 1.81 30.57 -24.84
CA GLY A 12 1.72 30.55 -23.38
C GLY A 12 1.07 29.29 -22.82
N PHE A 13 -0.01 28.79 -23.45
CA PHE A 13 -0.70 27.58 -23.00
C PHE A 13 0.09 26.29 -23.28
N GLU A 14 0.83 26.23 -24.39
CA GLU A 14 1.76 25.13 -24.70
C GLU A 14 3.01 25.16 -23.80
N HIS A 15 3.48 26.34 -23.39
CA HIS A 15 4.63 26.49 -22.49
C HIS A 15 4.29 26.14 -21.04
N PHE A 16 3.08 26.47 -20.57
CA PHE A 16 2.58 26.03 -19.25
C PHE A 16 2.27 24.52 -19.19
N LYS A 17 1.98 23.90 -20.33
CA LYS A 17 1.89 22.43 -20.48
C LYS A 17 3.22 21.71 -20.13
N ASN A 18 4.32 22.47 -20.03
CA ASN A 18 5.67 21.94 -19.94
C ASN A 18 6.35 22.13 -18.56
N ILE A 19 5.72 22.81 -17.59
CA ILE A 19 6.30 22.99 -16.24
C ILE A 19 5.78 21.91 -15.25
N PHE A 20 4.56 21.43 -15.43
CA PHE A 20 4.01 20.30 -14.68
C PHE A 20 3.45 19.25 -15.65
N SER A 21 4.10 18.09 -15.75
CA SER A 21 3.53 16.97 -16.51
C SER A 21 2.15 16.61 -15.92
N PHE A 22 1.20 16.20 -16.77
CA PHE A 22 -0.15 15.78 -16.37
C PHE A 22 -0.14 14.79 -15.19
N ASN A 23 0.80 13.83 -15.20
CA ASN A 23 0.98 12.88 -14.12
C ASN A 23 1.44 13.53 -12.81
N LEU A 24 2.32 14.54 -12.87
CA LEU A 24 2.79 15.26 -11.69
C LEU A 24 1.66 16.07 -11.04
N PHE A 25 0.80 16.70 -11.84
CA PHE A 25 -0.40 17.37 -11.35
C PHE A 25 -1.32 16.39 -10.60
N LEU A 26 -1.56 15.20 -11.16
CA LEU A 26 -2.37 14.17 -10.51
C LEU A 26 -1.71 13.62 -9.25
N ILE A 27 -0.39 13.43 -9.22
CA ILE A 27 0.33 13.00 -8.01
C ILE A 27 0.19 14.05 -6.90
N ILE A 28 0.35 15.34 -7.21
CA ILE A 28 0.13 16.42 -6.23
C ILE A 28 -1.32 16.41 -5.74
N SER A 29 -2.27 16.20 -6.66
CA SER A 29 -3.68 16.07 -6.31
C SER A 29 -3.93 14.87 -5.39
N ALA A 30 -3.26 13.73 -5.60
CA ALA A 30 -3.34 12.58 -4.69
C ALA A 30 -2.80 12.92 -3.30
N VAL A 31 -1.66 13.61 -3.19
CA VAL A 31 -1.12 14.06 -1.90
C VAL A 31 -2.12 14.95 -1.17
N LEU A 32 -2.71 15.91 -1.88
CA LEU A 32 -3.74 16.80 -1.31
C LEU A 32 -4.99 16.02 -0.88
N ILE A 33 -5.46 15.08 -1.69
CA ILE A 33 -6.62 14.24 -1.35
C ILE A 33 -6.34 13.39 -0.11
N LEU A 34 -5.19 12.70 -0.06
CA LEU A 34 -4.80 11.90 1.11
C LEU A 34 -4.72 12.77 2.38
N TYR A 35 -4.23 14.00 2.26
CA TYR A 35 -4.20 14.97 3.35
C TYR A 35 -5.61 15.40 3.79
N LEU A 36 -6.45 15.82 2.84
CA LEU A 36 -7.80 16.31 3.10
C LEU A 36 -8.75 15.24 3.61
N LYS A 37 -8.47 13.95 3.35
CA LYS A 37 -9.25 12.84 3.91
C LYS A 37 -9.16 12.72 5.42
N ALA A 38 -8.03 13.07 6.02
CA ALA A 38 -7.85 12.99 7.47
C ALA A 38 -6.81 14.00 7.98
N PRO A 39 -7.07 15.31 7.86
CA PRO A 39 -6.10 16.34 8.21
C PRO A 39 -5.69 16.26 9.69
N ASN A 40 -6.64 15.93 10.57
CA ASN A 40 -6.39 15.77 12.00
C ASN A 40 -5.37 14.66 12.32
N ILE A 41 -5.35 13.57 11.56
CA ILE A 41 -4.39 12.46 11.79
C ILE A 41 -2.98 12.88 11.36
N ILE A 42 -2.85 13.78 10.39
CA ILE A 42 -1.54 14.26 9.93
C ILE A 42 -1.00 15.37 10.83
N ILE A 43 -1.87 16.26 11.32
CA ILE A 43 -1.49 17.36 12.22
C ILE A 43 -1.27 16.84 13.65
N PHE A 44 -2.11 15.92 14.11
CA PHE A 44 -2.06 15.31 15.44
C PHE A 44 -2.02 13.78 15.32
N PRO A 45 -0.90 13.21 14.84
CA PRO A 45 -0.78 11.76 14.66
C PRO A 45 -0.80 11.02 15.98
N ARG A 46 -1.30 9.80 15.92
CA ARG A 46 -1.47 8.90 17.07
C ARG A 46 -1.03 7.50 16.67
N PHE A 47 -0.52 6.75 17.63
CA PHE A 47 -0.46 5.30 17.45
C PHE A 47 -1.87 4.73 17.41
N TRP A 48 -2.08 3.75 16.55
CA TRP A 48 -3.35 3.05 16.44
C TRP A 48 -3.25 1.60 16.93
N ALA A 49 -4.05 1.26 17.95
CA ALA A 49 -4.20 -0.10 18.47
C ALA A 49 -2.85 -0.83 18.69
N GLU A 50 -2.64 -1.96 18.04
CA GLU A 50 -1.43 -2.79 18.16
C GLU A 50 -0.17 -2.09 17.64
N GLU A 51 -0.29 -1.08 16.76
CA GLU A 51 0.86 -0.32 16.26
C GLU A 51 1.68 0.27 17.42
N GLY A 52 0.99 0.92 18.37
CA GLY A 52 1.62 1.51 19.54
C GLY A 52 1.81 0.51 20.68
N ALA A 53 0.72 -0.17 21.05
CA ALA A 53 0.69 -0.99 22.26
C ALA A 53 1.53 -2.27 22.15
N VAL A 54 1.80 -2.74 20.93
CA VAL A 54 2.50 -4.00 20.68
C VAL A 54 3.78 -3.76 19.88
N HIS A 55 3.69 -3.28 18.63
CA HIS A 55 4.84 -3.20 17.73
C HIS A 55 5.85 -2.13 18.17
N PHE A 56 5.40 -0.90 18.42
CA PHE A 56 6.27 0.17 18.91
C PHE A 56 6.83 -0.13 20.30
N LYS A 57 5.99 -0.59 21.23
CA LYS A 57 6.46 -0.98 22.56
C LYS A 57 7.58 -2.03 22.46
N PHE A 58 7.37 -3.09 21.68
CA PHE A 58 8.39 -4.12 21.48
C PHE A 58 9.67 -3.53 20.88
N ALA A 59 9.55 -2.67 19.86
CA ALA A 59 10.69 -2.03 19.23
C ALA A 59 11.45 -1.06 20.14
N HIS A 60 10.78 -0.45 21.11
CA HIS A 60 11.40 0.43 22.10
C HIS A 60 12.15 -0.33 23.20
N GLU A 61 11.73 -1.57 23.49
CA GLU A 61 12.27 -2.42 24.55
C GLU A 61 13.36 -3.40 24.06
N ASN A 62 13.50 -3.59 22.75
CA ASN A 62 14.39 -4.58 22.15
C ASN A 62 15.35 -3.96 21.13
N ASN A 63 16.27 -4.77 20.59
CA ASN A 63 17.21 -4.33 19.57
C ASN A 63 16.60 -4.44 18.16
N LEU A 64 17.23 -3.76 17.20
CA LEU A 64 16.84 -3.70 15.79
C LEU A 64 16.49 -5.06 15.15
N ILE A 65 17.29 -6.10 15.39
CA ILE A 65 17.09 -7.40 14.74
C ILE A 65 15.83 -8.06 15.29
N ASP A 66 15.67 -8.06 16.62
CA ASP A 66 14.51 -8.62 17.28
C ASP A 66 13.24 -7.86 16.89
N SER A 67 13.29 -6.52 16.86
CA SER A 67 12.18 -5.67 16.42
C SER A 67 11.76 -5.96 14.98
N MET A 68 12.72 -6.10 14.07
CA MET A 68 12.42 -6.39 12.67
C MET A 68 11.78 -7.77 12.53
N LEU A 69 12.30 -8.79 13.23
CA LEU A 69 11.77 -10.17 13.18
C LEU A 69 10.56 -10.41 14.07
N PHE A 70 10.07 -9.40 14.78
CA PHE A 70 8.96 -9.53 15.72
C PHE A 70 7.67 -10.00 15.03
N VAL A 71 7.03 -11.02 15.61
CA VAL A 71 5.74 -11.54 15.15
C VAL A 71 4.70 -11.38 16.25
N TYR A 72 3.65 -10.61 15.99
CA TYR A 72 2.47 -10.59 16.85
C TYR A 72 1.56 -11.76 16.50
N TRP A 73 1.75 -12.89 17.19
CA TRP A 73 1.09 -14.18 16.89
C TRP A 73 -0.44 -14.11 16.80
N ARG A 74 -1.08 -13.23 17.58
CA ARG A 74 -2.53 -13.01 17.56
C ARG A 74 -3.05 -12.48 16.21
N SER A 75 -2.20 -11.80 15.43
CA SER A 75 -2.55 -11.36 14.08
C SER A 75 -2.59 -12.51 13.07
N GLY A 76 -1.90 -13.63 13.33
CA GLY A 76 -1.84 -14.78 12.42
C GLY A 76 -1.07 -14.53 11.12
N TYR A 77 -0.30 -13.45 11.05
CA TYR A 77 0.59 -13.11 9.94
C TYR A 77 1.73 -12.24 10.43
N TYR A 78 2.81 -12.20 9.67
CA TYR A 78 3.93 -11.30 9.88
C TYR A 78 3.69 -9.95 9.21
N ASN A 79 4.15 -8.88 9.88
CA ASN A 79 3.91 -7.49 9.49
C ASN A 79 5.21 -6.68 9.46
N LEU A 80 6.07 -6.98 8.50
CA LEU A 80 7.38 -6.36 8.34
C LEU A 80 7.29 -4.84 8.20
N PHE A 81 6.33 -4.32 7.43
CA PHE A 81 6.23 -2.88 7.21
C PHE A 81 5.91 -2.10 8.50
N THR A 82 5.05 -2.66 9.35
CA THR A 82 4.78 -2.08 10.68
C THR A 82 6.03 -2.12 11.54
N ASN A 83 6.71 -3.27 11.63
CA ASN A 83 7.93 -3.42 12.41
C ASN A 83 9.00 -2.40 12.00
N LEU A 84 9.22 -2.24 10.68
CA LEU A 84 10.16 -1.26 10.14
C LEU A 84 9.79 0.17 10.55
N ALA A 85 8.52 0.55 10.41
CA ALA A 85 8.06 1.88 10.75
C ALA A 85 8.17 2.16 12.26
N THR A 86 7.80 1.19 13.09
CA THR A 86 7.86 1.33 14.55
C THR A 86 9.28 1.28 15.10
N GLU A 87 10.18 0.54 14.47
CA GLU A 87 11.61 0.54 14.81
C GLU A 87 12.25 1.90 14.51
N ILE A 88 11.95 2.50 13.36
CA ILE A 88 12.43 3.85 13.08
C ILE A 88 11.79 4.84 14.07
N ALA A 89 10.51 4.66 14.39
CA ALA A 89 9.82 5.50 15.36
C ALA A 89 10.41 5.40 16.77
N SER A 90 10.93 4.23 17.19
CA SER A 90 11.50 4.01 18.53
C SER A 90 12.80 4.78 18.76
N THR A 91 13.47 5.20 17.68
CA THR A 91 14.68 6.06 17.73
C THR A 91 14.38 7.54 17.99
N ILE A 92 13.10 7.93 17.94
CA ILE A 92 12.63 9.31 18.13
C ILE A 92 11.87 9.39 19.46
N SER A 93 11.76 10.60 20.04
CA SER A 93 11.00 10.78 21.28
C SER A 93 9.54 10.34 21.12
N LEU A 94 8.97 9.81 22.20
CA LEU A 94 7.62 9.25 22.21
C LEU A 94 6.55 10.22 21.69
N THR A 95 6.72 11.52 21.92
CA THR A 95 5.82 12.58 21.44
C THR A 95 5.79 12.69 19.91
N TYR A 96 6.92 12.44 19.24
CA TYR A 96 7.03 12.54 17.78
C TYR A 96 7.00 11.18 17.06
N ALA A 97 7.14 10.07 17.79
CA ALA A 97 7.12 8.73 17.22
C ALA A 97 5.88 8.42 16.34
N PRO A 98 4.64 8.85 16.69
CA PRO A 98 3.48 8.67 15.82
C PRO A 98 3.57 9.37 14.45
N PHE A 99 4.33 10.47 14.34
CA PHE A 99 4.54 11.13 13.04
C PHE A 99 5.28 10.21 12.08
N VAL A 100 6.19 9.39 12.60
CA VAL A 100 6.98 8.45 11.79
C VAL A 100 6.07 7.37 11.22
N THR A 101 5.30 6.66 12.05
CA THR A 101 4.41 5.60 11.56
C THR A 101 3.32 6.14 10.63
N THR A 102 2.75 7.31 10.96
CA THR A 102 1.79 8.01 10.09
C THR A 102 2.40 8.36 8.74
N GLY A 103 3.65 8.86 8.72
CA GLY A 103 4.38 9.17 7.49
C GLY A 103 4.66 7.93 6.64
N PHE A 104 5.06 6.82 7.26
CA PHE A 104 5.24 5.54 6.57
C PHE A 104 3.92 5.06 5.95
N ALA A 105 2.83 5.12 6.70
CA ALA A 105 1.51 4.77 6.19
C ALA A 105 1.14 5.67 5.01
N PHE A 106 1.30 6.99 5.12
CA PHE A 106 1.04 7.95 4.05
C PHE A 106 1.80 7.61 2.75
N VAL A 107 3.10 7.32 2.87
CA VAL A 107 3.94 6.95 1.73
C VAL A 107 3.40 5.70 1.04
N VAL A 108 3.08 4.64 1.78
CA VAL A 108 2.54 3.41 1.17
C VAL A 108 1.19 3.63 0.52
N GLN A 109 0.33 4.48 1.08
CA GLN A 109 -0.95 4.85 0.45
C GLN A 109 -0.78 5.63 -0.85
N LEU A 110 0.32 6.38 -1.00
CA LEU A 110 0.62 7.13 -2.20
C LEU A 110 1.17 6.26 -3.34
N ILE A 111 1.82 5.12 -3.02
CA ILE A 111 2.47 4.25 -4.01
C ILE A 111 1.50 3.75 -5.11
N PRO A 112 0.27 3.28 -4.83
CA PRO A 112 -0.69 2.91 -5.86
C PRO A 112 -0.95 4.02 -6.88
N TYR A 113 -1.09 5.28 -6.44
CA TYR A 113 -1.26 6.43 -7.33
C TYR A 113 -0.04 6.62 -8.22
N ILE A 114 1.16 6.52 -7.65
CA ILE A 114 2.42 6.66 -8.41
C ILE A 114 2.52 5.55 -9.47
N ILE A 115 2.25 4.30 -9.12
CA ILE A 115 2.28 3.17 -10.06
C ILE A 115 1.26 3.38 -11.18
N LEU A 116 0.02 3.73 -10.82
CA LEU A 116 -1.07 3.96 -11.79
C LEU A 116 -0.73 5.05 -12.80
N LEU A 117 -0.19 6.18 -12.34
CA LEU A 117 0.04 7.35 -13.18
C LEU A 117 1.32 7.23 -14.02
N THR A 118 2.39 6.71 -13.42
CA THR A 118 3.71 6.63 -14.05
C THR A 118 3.97 5.28 -14.74
N GLY A 119 3.09 4.30 -14.54
CA GLY A 119 3.23 2.95 -15.08
C GLY A 119 2.86 2.74 -16.52
N ASN A 120 3.42 1.66 -17.03
CA ASN A 120 3.15 1.09 -18.34
C ASN A 120 2.18 -0.07 -18.16
N SER A 121 0.96 0.25 -17.72
CA SER A 121 -0.06 -0.75 -17.43
C SER A 121 -0.88 -1.12 -18.65
N TYR A 122 -1.23 -2.41 -18.80
CA TYR A 122 -2.21 -2.87 -19.77
C TYR A 122 -3.64 -2.39 -19.45
N LEU A 123 -3.93 -2.14 -18.16
CA LEU A 123 -5.24 -1.66 -17.69
C LEU A 123 -5.37 -0.14 -17.86
N PHE A 124 -4.30 0.60 -17.57
CA PHE A 124 -4.27 2.07 -17.59
C PHE A 124 -3.44 2.62 -18.76
N ASP A 125 -3.65 2.07 -19.95
CA ASP A 125 -2.93 2.40 -21.20
C ASP A 125 -3.26 3.78 -21.77
N LYS A 126 -4.43 4.34 -21.43
CA LYS A 126 -4.92 5.64 -21.91
C LYS A 126 -5.15 6.63 -20.76
N GLU A 127 -5.04 7.93 -21.04
CA GLU A 127 -5.18 9.00 -20.05
C GLU A 127 -6.54 8.96 -19.33
N TYR A 128 -7.65 8.76 -20.04
CA TYR A 128 -8.96 8.68 -19.40
C TYR A 128 -9.10 7.47 -18.46
N LYS A 129 -8.42 6.35 -18.74
CA LYS A 129 -8.38 5.19 -17.85
C LYS A 129 -7.56 5.48 -16.60
N LYS A 130 -6.46 6.23 -16.74
CA LYS A 130 -5.68 6.74 -15.60
C LYS A 130 -6.50 7.69 -14.74
N ILE A 131 -7.24 8.64 -15.35
CA ILE A 131 -8.16 9.52 -14.62
C ILE A 131 -9.22 8.69 -13.89
N PHE A 132 -9.84 7.74 -14.57
CA PHE A 132 -10.85 6.87 -13.96
C PHE A 132 -10.28 6.10 -12.77
N GLY A 133 -9.15 5.42 -12.93
CA GLY A 133 -8.52 4.68 -11.85
C GLY A 133 -8.05 5.60 -10.70
N PHE A 134 -7.57 6.80 -11.02
CA PHE A 134 -7.26 7.83 -10.03
C PHE A 134 -8.49 8.23 -9.21
N LEU A 135 -9.61 8.50 -9.87
CA LEU A 135 -10.88 8.84 -9.21
C LEU A 135 -11.38 7.66 -8.36
N VAL A 136 -11.29 6.43 -8.88
CA VAL A 136 -11.63 5.24 -8.09
C VAL A 136 -10.78 5.18 -6.83
N LEU A 137 -9.45 5.33 -6.90
CA LEU A 137 -8.60 5.35 -5.70
C LEU A 137 -8.93 6.51 -4.75
N ALA A 138 -9.18 7.69 -5.30
CA ALA A 138 -9.51 8.88 -4.53
C ALA A 138 -10.84 8.72 -3.76
N PHE A 139 -11.82 8.06 -4.37
CA PHE A 139 -13.17 7.88 -3.81
C PHE A 139 -13.44 6.47 -3.29
N LEU A 140 -12.47 5.56 -3.31
CA LEU A 140 -12.56 4.28 -2.59
C LEU A 140 -13.00 4.60 -1.16
N PRO A 141 -14.00 3.88 -0.62
CA PRO A 141 -14.46 4.08 0.74
C PRO A 141 -13.24 4.01 1.66
N SER A 142 -12.81 5.17 2.15
CA SER A 142 -11.79 5.25 3.17
C SER A 142 -12.49 4.77 4.43
N MET A 143 -12.38 3.46 4.68
CA MET A 143 -12.86 2.84 5.90
C MET A 143 -12.48 3.75 7.06
N THR A 144 -13.48 4.15 7.85
CA THR A 144 -13.49 4.87 9.15
C THR A 144 -12.17 5.49 9.63
N GLY A 145 -12.22 6.63 10.33
CA GLY A 145 -11.01 7.28 10.89
C GLY A 145 -10.08 6.40 11.74
N GLU A 146 -10.52 5.21 12.13
CA GLU A 146 -9.76 4.11 12.76
C GLU A 146 -8.73 3.41 11.84
N ILE A 147 -9.01 3.26 10.55
CA ILE A 147 -8.21 2.42 9.63
C ILE A 147 -7.24 3.27 8.78
N TRP A 148 -7.48 4.58 8.72
CA TRP A 148 -6.71 5.51 7.90
C TRP A 148 -5.36 5.88 8.52
N LEU A 149 -4.32 5.94 7.68
CA LEU A 149 -2.95 6.39 8.02
C LEU A 149 -2.30 5.70 9.22
N ASN A 150 -2.47 4.39 9.34
CA ASN A 150 -1.67 3.56 10.24
C ASN A 150 -1.04 2.36 9.50
N THR A 151 0.09 1.90 10.03
CA THR A 151 0.96 0.92 9.38
C THR A 151 0.44 -0.51 9.51
N ILE A 152 -0.33 -0.81 10.57
CA ILE A 152 -0.96 -2.13 10.72
C ILE A 152 -1.97 -2.43 9.61
N ASN A 153 -2.59 -1.40 9.02
CA ASN A 153 -3.49 -1.50 7.88
C ASN A 153 -2.80 -1.30 6.51
N SER A 154 -1.49 -1.05 6.47
CA SER A 154 -0.74 -0.91 5.21
C SER A 154 -0.79 -2.15 4.32
N GLN A 155 -1.07 -3.34 4.88
CA GLN A 155 -1.29 -4.58 4.11
C GLN A 155 -2.35 -4.44 3.01
N ILE A 156 -3.43 -3.66 3.25
CA ILE A 156 -4.50 -3.45 2.27
C ILE A 156 -3.94 -2.72 1.04
N TRP A 157 -3.10 -1.71 1.28
CA TRP A 157 -2.44 -0.92 0.24
C TRP A 157 -1.40 -1.75 -0.51
N PHE A 158 -0.68 -2.65 0.16
CA PHE A 158 0.16 -3.65 -0.53
C PHE A 158 -0.66 -4.62 -1.39
N GLY A 159 -1.88 -4.97 -1.00
CA GLY A 159 -2.83 -5.67 -1.85
C GLY A 159 -3.16 -4.89 -3.13
N LEU A 160 -3.51 -3.60 -3.01
CA LEU A 160 -3.77 -2.72 -4.15
C LEU A 160 -2.54 -2.54 -5.05
N ILE A 161 -1.35 -2.42 -4.45
CA ILE A 161 -0.08 -2.41 -5.18
C ILE A 161 0.06 -3.70 -5.98
N GLY A 162 -0.16 -4.87 -5.36
CA GLY A 162 -0.13 -6.17 -6.02
C GLY A 162 -1.08 -6.23 -7.21
N LEU A 163 -2.31 -5.76 -7.04
CA LEU A 163 -3.31 -5.68 -8.12
C LEU A 163 -2.82 -4.84 -9.31
N PHE A 164 -2.26 -3.65 -9.06
CA PHE A 164 -1.76 -2.80 -10.15
C PHE A 164 -0.53 -3.38 -10.82
N LEU A 165 0.39 -3.96 -10.05
CA LEU A 165 1.56 -4.64 -10.58
C LEU A 165 1.19 -5.86 -11.42
N LEU A 166 0.06 -6.52 -11.13
CA LEU A 166 -0.45 -7.61 -11.96
C LEU A 166 -0.77 -7.14 -13.38
N PHE A 167 -1.15 -5.88 -13.59
CA PHE A 167 -1.42 -5.31 -14.92
C PHE A 167 -0.25 -4.51 -15.51
N GLU A 168 0.89 -4.39 -14.84
CA GLU A 168 2.04 -3.66 -15.39
C GLU A 168 2.77 -4.47 -16.47
N ASN A 169 3.22 -3.83 -17.55
CA ASN A 169 4.13 -4.43 -18.53
C ASN A 169 5.60 -4.35 -18.02
N PHE A 170 6.18 -5.51 -17.72
CA PHE A 170 7.55 -5.61 -17.18
C PHE A 170 8.67 -5.52 -18.23
N GLU A 171 8.37 -5.66 -19.52
CA GLU A 171 9.37 -5.63 -20.60
C GLU A 171 10.00 -4.25 -20.76
N LYS A 172 9.17 -3.20 -20.64
CA LYS A 172 9.57 -1.80 -20.88
C LYS A 172 10.06 -1.08 -19.62
N MET A 173 10.42 -1.83 -18.57
CA MET A 173 10.81 -1.26 -17.29
C MET A 173 12.30 -0.93 -17.18
N SER A 174 12.60 0.25 -16.63
CA SER A 174 13.96 0.60 -16.23
C SER A 174 14.45 -0.25 -15.05
N ASN A 175 15.77 -0.41 -14.93
CA ASN A 175 16.39 -1.19 -13.83
C ASN A 175 15.99 -0.66 -12.45
N LYS A 176 15.95 0.67 -12.26
CA LYS A 176 15.53 1.28 -10.98
C LYS A 176 14.11 0.85 -10.61
N ARG A 177 13.18 0.85 -11.57
CA ARG A 177 11.79 0.45 -11.36
C ARG A 177 11.67 -1.05 -11.03
N LYS A 178 12.49 -1.90 -11.66
CA LYS A 178 12.55 -3.33 -11.36
C LYS A 178 12.96 -3.59 -9.91
N TYR A 179 14.04 -2.96 -9.44
CA TYR A 179 14.47 -3.08 -8.03
C TYR A 179 13.42 -2.55 -7.06
N PHE A 180 12.81 -1.41 -7.38
CA PHE A 180 11.71 -0.86 -6.58
C PHE A 180 10.54 -1.84 -6.47
N TYR A 181 10.13 -2.49 -7.57
CA TYR A 181 9.04 -3.46 -7.52
C TYR A 181 9.41 -4.73 -6.76
N ARG A 182 10.63 -5.25 -6.92
CA ARG A 182 11.11 -6.37 -6.10
C ARG A 182 11.04 -6.05 -4.61
N LEU A 183 11.41 -4.82 -4.23
CA LEU A 183 11.26 -4.34 -2.85
C LEU A 183 9.80 -4.32 -2.41
N LEU A 184 8.88 -3.84 -3.26
CA LEU A 184 7.44 -3.86 -2.97
C LEU A 184 6.87 -5.28 -2.83
N PHE A 185 7.27 -6.22 -3.69
CA PHE A 185 6.86 -7.62 -3.59
C PHE A 185 7.39 -8.28 -2.31
N PHE A 186 8.65 -8.02 -1.96
CA PHE A 186 9.27 -8.55 -0.75
C PHE A 186 8.60 -7.98 0.51
N THR A 187 8.53 -6.65 0.62
CA THR A 187 7.93 -5.97 1.78
C THR A 187 6.44 -6.27 1.90
N GLY A 188 5.69 -6.19 0.81
CA GLY A 188 4.26 -6.47 0.79
C GLY A 188 3.93 -7.94 1.03
N GLY A 189 4.73 -8.89 0.55
CA GLY A 189 4.57 -10.31 0.86
C GLY A 189 4.84 -10.65 2.34
N LEU A 190 5.69 -9.87 3.01
CA LEU A 190 5.96 -9.98 4.44
C LEU A 190 5.07 -9.05 5.30
N THR A 191 4.07 -8.39 4.70
CA THR A 191 3.15 -7.46 5.36
C THR A 191 1.72 -7.95 5.16
N GLY A 192 1.38 -9.05 5.83
CA GLY A 192 0.08 -9.70 5.70
C GLY A 192 -0.10 -10.53 4.42
N LEU A 193 -1.35 -10.92 4.16
CA LEU A 193 -1.70 -11.88 3.10
C LEU A 193 -2.27 -11.20 1.83
N TYR A 194 -2.62 -9.92 1.88
CA TYR A 194 -3.36 -9.23 0.82
C TYR A 194 -2.65 -9.24 -0.54
N LEU A 195 -1.35 -8.99 -0.57
CA LEU A 195 -0.58 -9.07 -1.82
C LEU A 195 -0.47 -10.53 -2.31
N LEU A 196 -0.29 -11.47 -1.38
CA LEU A 196 -0.15 -12.91 -1.67
C LEU A 196 -1.40 -13.55 -2.27
N VAL A 197 -2.60 -12.98 -2.04
CA VAL A 197 -3.83 -13.40 -2.75
C VAL A 197 -3.66 -13.34 -4.28
N PHE A 198 -2.82 -12.43 -4.78
CA PHE A 198 -2.57 -12.29 -6.22
C PHE A 198 -1.47 -13.21 -6.75
N TYR A 199 -0.76 -13.97 -5.89
CA TYR A 199 0.31 -14.88 -6.28
C TYR A 199 -0.05 -15.85 -7.43
N PRO A 200 -1.18 -16.59 -7.40
CA PRO A 200 -1.53 -17.49 -8.51
C PRO A 200 -1.67 -16.76 -9.85
N PHE A 201 -2.16 -15.52 -9.84
CA PHE A 201 -2.28 -14.71 -11.05
C PHE A 201 -0.92 -14.24 -11.56
N PHE A 202 0.05 -13.96 -10.67
CA PHE A 202 1.42 -13.70 -11.08
C PHE A 202 2.10 -14.93 -11.68
N VAL A 203 1.82 -16.13 -11.18
CA VAL A 203 2.31 -17.39 -11.78
C VAL A 203 1.74 -17.57 -13.18
N VAL A 204 0.43 -17.39 -13.36
CA VAL A 204 -0.20 -17.42 -14.70
C VAL A 204 0.44 -16.38 -15.62
N LYS A 205 0.63 -15.15 -15.14
CA LYS A 205 1.28 -14.08 -15.90
C LYS A 205 2.71 -14.45 -16.30
N ALA A 206 3.48 -15.08 -15.40
CA ALA A 206 4.83 -15.54 -15.70
C ALA A 206 4.86 -16.60 -16.81
N ILE A 207 3.88 -17.51 -16.83
CA ILE A 207 3.74 -18.55 -17.86
C ILE A 207 3.38 -17.93 -19.22
N LEU A 208 2.47 -16.95 -19.24
CA LEU A 208 2.01 -16.30 -20.46
C LEU A 208 3.05 -15.36 -21.07
N GLU A 209 3.63 -14.47 -20.27
CA GLU A 209 4.56 -13.44 -20.75
C GLU A 209 6.01 -13.92 -20.84
N LYS A 210 6.36 -15.02 -20.14
CA LYS A 210 7.73 -15.60 -20.09
C LYS A 210 8.81 -14.57 -19.74
N ASN A 211 8.44 -13.54 -18.98
CA ASN A 211 9.33 -12.44 -18.62
C ASN A 211 10.15 -12.79 -17.36
N LYS A 212 11.48 -12.62 -17.44
CA LYS A 212 12.41 -12.93 -16.34
C LYS A 212 12.10 -12.18 -15.05
N GLU A 213 11.67 -10.92 -15.13
CA GLU A 213 11.35 -10.12 -13.94
C GLU A 213 10.12 -10.65 -13.21
N ILE A 214 9.12 -11.11 -13.94
CA ILE A 214 7.91 -11.68 -13.35
C ILE A 214 8.24 -12.99 -12.64
N ILE A 215 9.12 -13.81 -13.22
CA ILE A 215 9.63 -15.04 -12.58
C ILE A 215 10.37 -14.71 -11.28
N ILE A 216 11.23 -13.68 -11.27
CA ILE A 216 11.91 -13.22 -10.05
C ILE A 216 10.89 -12.76 -8.99
N CYS A 217 9.86 -12.02 -9.40
CA CYS A 217 8.80 -11.58 -8.47
C CYS A 217 8.00 -12.78 -7.92
N CYS A 218 7.71 -13.79 -8.76
CA CYS A 218 7.07 -15.03 -8.30
C CYS A 218 7.95 -15.80 -7.31
N PHE A 219 9.26 -15.84 -7.53
CA PHE A 219 10.20 -16.45 -6.59
C PHE A 219 10.20 -15.73 -5.23
N ILE A 220 10.26 -14.38 -5.24
CA ILE A 220 10.13 -13.57 -4.02
C ILE A 220 8.81 -13.88 -3.31
N LEU A 221 7.69 -13.92 -4.03
CA LEU A 221 6.39 -14.23 -3.46
C LEU A 221 6.29 -15.65 -2.90
N THR A 222 6.99 -16.60 -3.50
CA THR A 222 7.04 -17.98 -3.00
C THR A 222 7.73 -18.01 -1.65
N ILE A 223 8.88 -17.33 -1.52
CA ILE A 223 9.61 -17.24 -0.24
C ILE A 223 8.75 -16.57 0.84
N THR A 224 8.15 -15.42 0.53
CA THR A 224 7.35 -14.69 1.51
C THR A 224 6.06 -15.44 1.88
N LEU A 225 5.44 -16.15 0.93
CA LEU A 225 4.31 -17.05 1.21
C LEU A 225 4.72 -18.17 2.17
N CYS A 226 5.86 -18.83 1.95
CA CYS A 226 6.35 -19.87 2.87
C CYS A 226 6.55 -19.34 4.29
N ILE A 227 7.09 -18.13 4.43
CA ILE A 227 7.26 -17.47 5.74
C ILE A 227 5.90 -17.18 6.38
N GLN A 228 4.95 -16.63 5.63
CA GLN A 228 3.61 -16.35 6.14
C GLN A 228 2.86 -17.62 6.56
N LEU A 229 2.98 -18.70 5.78
CA LEU A 229 2.41 -20.01 6.11
C LEU A 229 3.03 -20.60 7.37
N TYR A 230 4.35 -20.47 7.55
CA TYR A 230 5.02 -20.88 8.79
C TYR A 230 4.52 -20.11 10.01
N VAL A 231 4.37 -18.79 9.90
CA VAL A 231 3.84 -17.94 10.97
C VAL A 231 2.40 -18.32 11.30
N PHE A 232 1.57 -18.50 10.28
CA PHE A 232 0.17 -18.90 10.44
C PHE A 232 0.06 -20.28 11.12
N TYR A 233 0.82 -21.28 10.66
CA TYR A 233 0.84 -22.61 11.25
C TYR A 233 1.30 -22.59 12.71
N SER A 234 2.40 -21.88 12.99
CA SER A 234 2.92 -21.72 14.36
C SER A 234 1.91 -21.05 15.28
N ALA A 235 1.14 -20.07 14.79
CA ALA A 235 0.09 -19.40 15.55
C ALA A 235 -1.11 -20.32 15.86
N ILE A 236 -1.47 -21.22 14.93
CA ILE A 236 -2.50 -22.25 15.16
C ILE A 236 -2.03 -23.25 16.22
N ASP A 237 -0.85 -23.84 16.02
CA ASP A 237 -0.32 -24.91 16.87
C ASP A 237 -0.19 -24.48 18.34
N SER A 238 0.17 -23.22 18.56
CA SER A 238 0.31 -22.62 19.88
C SER A 238 -1.02 -22.17 20.52
N ASN A 239 -2.17 -22.37 19.86
CA ASN A 239 -3.49 -21.85 20.28
C ASN A 239 -3.48 -20.33 20.56
N LEU A 240 -2.59 -19.58 19.89
CA LEU A 240 -2.44 -18.13 20.09
C LEU A 240 -3.35 -17.31 19.18
N LEU A 241 -4.00 -17.95 18.21
CA LEU A 241 -5.03 -17.32 17.40
C LEU A 241 -6.29 -17.05 18.22
N ASN A 242 -6.87 -15.88 18.01
CA ASN A 242 -8.14 -15.54 18.63
C ASN A 242 -9.25 -16.44 18.06
N GLU A 243 -9.74 -17.40 18.84
CA GLU A 243 -10.80 -18.37 18.47
C GLU A 243 -12.03 -17.69 17.84
N LYS A 244 -12.30 -16.44 18.25
CA LYS A 244 -13.42 -15.65 17.72
C LYS A 244 -13.26 -15.24 16.25
N ARG A 245 -12.04 -15.17 15.71
CA ARG A 245 -11.77 -14.63 14.36
C ARG A 245 -12.36 -15.49 13.24
N PHE A 246 -12.45 -16.80 13.45
CA PHE A 246 -13.02 -17.75 12.49
C PHE A 246 -14.38 -18.29 12.91
N SER A 247 -14.80 -18.09 14.17
CA SER A 247 -16.08 -18.57 14.70
C SER A 247 -17.33 -17.96 14.03
N ASN A 248 -17.20 -16.78 13.41
CA ASN A 248 -18.31 -15.99 12.86
C ASN A 248 -18.24 -15.78 11.33
N ILE A 249 -17.53 -16.64 10.59
CA ILE A 249 -17.52 -16.54 9.12
C ILE A 249 -18.84 -17.10 8.58
N GLY A 250 -19.77 -16.21 8.21
CA GLY A 250 -21.08 -16.55 7.69
C GLY A 250 -21.66 -15.42 6.85
N ILE A 251 -22.76 -15.69 6.14
CA ILE A 251 -23.42 -14.68 5.29
C ILE A 251 -23.83 -13.44 6.09
N GLN A 252 -24.17 -13.60 7.38
CA GLN A 252 -24.55 -12.50 8.26
C GLN A 252 -23.40 -11.52 8.54
N SER A 253 -22.16 -11.99 8.72
CA SER A 253 -21.00 -11.11 8.92
C SER A 253 -20.63 -10.38 7.64
N ILE A 254 -20.82 -11.00 6.47
CA ILE A 254 -20.69 -10.34 5.16
C ILE A 254 -21.74 -9.22 5.03
N LEU A 255 -23.02 -9.52 5.28
CA LEU A 255 -24.11 -8.54 5.21
C LEU A 255 -23.93 -7.40 6.22
N PHE A 256 -23.43 -7.70 7.43
CA PHE A 256 -23.12 -6.69 8.44
C PHE A 256 -22.07 -5.70 7.93
N VAL A 257 -20.94 -6.19 7.39
CA VAL A 257 -19.88 -5.34 6.80
C VAL A 257 -20.42 -4.48 5.66
N PHE A 258 -21.27 -5.02 4.78
CA PHE A 258 -21.90 -4.22 3.73
C PHE A 258 -22.85 -3.15 4.29
N SER A 259 -23.64 -3.48 5.33
CA SER A 259 -24.59 -2.54 5.93
C SER A 259 -23.92 -1.40 6.69
N THR A 260 -22.83 -1.67 7.43
CA THR A 260 -22.08 -0.63 8.15
C THR A 260 -21.33 0.30 7.20
N ASN A 261 -20.89 -0.20 6.05
CA ASN A 261 -20.24 0.62 5.02
C ASN A 261 -21.21 1.56 4.26
N LEU A 262 -22.52 1.29 4.30
CA LEU A 262 -23.56 2.16 3.72
C LEU A 262 -24.08 3.22 4.70
N LEU A 263 -23.96 2.99 6.01
CA LEU A 263 -24.56 3.83 7.05
C LEU A 263 -23.59 4.82 7.72
N PHE A 264 -22.28 4.68 7.49
CA PHE A 264 -21.26 5.61 7.98
C PHE A 264 -20.63 6.43 6.84
N GLN A 265 -21.47 7.12 6.06
CA GLN A 265 -21.09 8.31 5.29
C GLN A 265 -21.40 9.57 6.10
#